data_AF-A0A1H0EXQ7-F1
#
_entry.id   AF-A0A1H0EXQ7-F1
#
_cell.length_a   1.000
_cell.length_b   1.000
_cell.length_c   1.000
_cell.angle_alpha   90.00
_cell.angle_beta   90.00
_cell.angle_gamma   90.00
#
_symmetry.space_group_name_H-M   'P 1'
#
loop_
_entity.id
_entity.type
_entity.pdbx_description
1 polymer ?
#
loop_
_entity_poly.entity_id
_entity_poly.type
_entity_poly.pdbx_seq_one_letter_code
_entity_poly.pdbx_strand_id
1 'polypeptide(L)'
;MDGVGFFGTYAYEHGSWKTLSEGELPPLAEPFLWIDIHDSDITSVVYAPAGPGSGVAYLGLTPRTYFENPSASDPTDTLREAAGLAAWWEERNPGGDVPAKQAELLQYLAEDEDPDAFEWDESEDVDEIDDGEVFVEVKTRRFLAALDLPLPTGLG
;
A
#
# COMPACT_ATOMS: atom_id res chain seq x y z
N MET A 1 -4.90 0.89 26.01
CA MET A 1 -5.94 1.73 25.39
C MET A 1 -6.23 1.05 24.09
N ASP A 2 -7.44 0.53 23.89
CA ASP A 2 -7.81 -0.02 22.59
C ASP A 2 -7.69 1.13 21.59
N GLY A 3 -6.64 1.10 20.77
CA GLY A 3 -6.40 2.14 19.77
C GLY A 3 -7.54 2.11 18.79
N VAL A 4 -8.22 3.24 18.60
CA VAL A 4 -9.21 3.36 17.52
C VAL A 4 -8.42 3.28 16.21
N GLY A 5 -8.68 2.25 15.38
CA GLY A 5 -7.99 2.05 14.11
C GLY A 5 -8.11 3.27 13.19
N PHE A 6 -7.09 3.49 12.36
CA PHE A 6 -7.04 4.60 11.41
C PHE A 6 -7.78 4.25 10.13
N PHE A 7 -8.61 5.19 9.66
CA PHE A 7 -9.28 5.11 8.37
C PHE A 7 -8.96 6.35 7.54
N GLY A 8 -8.71 6.16 6.24
CA GLY A 8 -8.49 7.29 5.35
C GLY A 8 -8.41 6.90 3.89
N THR A 9 -9.18 7.60 3.05
CA THR A 9 -9.22 7.40 1.60
C THR A 9 -8.67 8.64 0.89
N TYR A 10 -7.71 8.44 0.00
CA TYR A 10 -6.99 9.50 -0.70
C TYR A 10 -6.80 9.17 -2.17
N ALA A 11 -6.97 10.14 -3.06
CA ALA A 11 -6.64 10.01 -4.47
C ALA A 11 -5.59 11.05 -4.88
N TYR A 12 -4.54 10.61 -5.55
CA TYR A 12 -3.55 11.44 -6.20
C TYR A 12 -3.78 11.42 -7.71
N GLU A 13 -4.09 12.57 -8.26
CA GLU A 13 -4.16 12.79 -9.72
C GLU A 13 -3.72 14.23 -10.03
N HIS A 14 -3.21 14.44 -11.23
CA HIS A 14 -2.72 15.76 -11.69
C HIS A 14 -1.73 16.45 -10.72
N GLY A 15 -0.93 15.67 -10.00
CA GLY A 15 0.09 16.21 -9.09
C GLY A 15 -0.43 16.63 -7.72
N SER A 16 -1.66 16.28 -7.34
CA SER A 16 -2.29 16.72 -6.09
C SER A 16 -3.14 15.64 -5.43
N TRP A 17 -3.18 15.67 -4.09
CA TRP A 17 -4.03 14.81 -3.29
C TRP A 17 -5.44 15.38 -3.11
N LYS A 18 -6.43 14.48 -3.12
CA LYS A 18 -7.81 14.69 -2.69
C LYS A 18 -8.12 13.72 -1.56
N THR A 19 -8.67 14.22 -0.47
CA THR A 19 -9.28 13.37 0.56
C THR A 19 -10.70 13.04 0.15
N LEU A 20 -11.06 11.77 0.22
CA LEU A 20 -12.36 11.23 -0.20
C LEU A 20 -13.11 10.68 1.00
N SER A 21 -14.41 10.45 0.82
CA SER A 21 -15.20 9.66 1.75
C SER A 21 -14.81 8.18 1.62
N GLU A 22 -14.93 7.42 2.71
CA GLU A 22 -14.66 5.98 2.69
C GLU A 22 -15.46 5.25 1.60
N GLY A 23 -14.78 4.38 0.85
CA GLY A 23 -15.37 3.60 -0.24
C GLY A 23 -15.74 4.40 -1.50
N GLU A 24 -15.43 5.70 -1.55
CA GLU A 24 -15.65 6.54 -2.73
C GLU A 24 -14.42 6.47 -3.66
N LEU A 25 -14.55 5.77 -4.79
CA LEU A 25 -13.60 5.89 -5.91
C LEU A 25 -14.28 6.68 -7.04
N PRO A 26 -14.12 8.02 -7.07
CA PRO A 26 -14.63 8.81 -8.18
C PRO A 26 -13.93 8.38 -9.48
N PRO A 27 -14.49 8.69 -10.67
CA PRO A 27 -13.75 8.52 -11.91
C PRO A 27 -12.48 9.38 -11.85
N LEU A 28 -11.32 8.74 -11.75
CA LEU A 28 -10.00 9.38 -11.73
C LEU A 28 -9.41 9.44 -13.12
N ALA A 29 -8.67 10.52 -13.41
CA ALA A 29 -7.94 10.66 -14.65
C ALA A 29 -6.55 10.02 -14.53
N GLU A 30 -6.19 9.16 -15.48
CA GLU A 30 -4.84 8.58 -15.52
C GLU A 30 -3.77 9.65 -15.85
N PRO A 31 -2.55 9.53 -15.27
CA PRO A 31 -2.17 8.58 -14.25
C PRO A 31 -2.71 8.96 -12.86
N PHE A 32 -3.21 7.98 -12.12
CA PHE A 32 -3.71 8.16 -10.75
C PHE A 32 -3.17 7.10 -9.78
N LEU A 33 -3.20 7.45 -8.50
CA LEU A 33 -2.98 6.56 -7.36
C LEU A 33 -4.11 6.78 -6.34
N TRP A 34 -4.74 5.73 -5.87
CA TRP A 34 -5.76 5.76 -4.82
C TRP A 34 -5.29 4.90 -3.65
N ILE A 35 -5.43 5.45 -2.45
CA ILE A 35 -5.00 4.87 -1.19
C ILE A 35 -6.23 4.77 -0.30
N ASP A 36 -6.47 3.60 0.28
CA ASP A 36 -7.53 3.38 1.24
C ASP A 36 -6.99 2.59 2.41
N ILE A 37 -6.98 3.24 3.57
CA ILE A 37 -6.48 2.66 4.82
C ILE A 37 -7.69 2.19 5.63
N HIS A 38 -7.64 0.94 6.07
CA HIS A 38 -8.68 0.29 6.84
C HIS A 38 -8.11 -0.22 8.17
N ASP A 39 -8.67 0.28 9.27
CA ASP A 39 -8.43 -0.18 10.64
C ASP A 39 -6.96 -0.22 11.09
N SER A 40 -6.10 0.63 10.51
CA SER A 40 -4.63 0.60 10.72
C SER A 40 -3.91 -0.69 10.30
N ASP A 41 -4.59 -1.66 9.68
CA ASP A 41 -4.00 -2.97 9.34
C ASP A 41 -3.83 -3.18 7.83
N ILE A 42 -4.71 -2.61 7.02
CA ILE A 42 -4.69 -2.77 5.56
C ILE A 42 -4.57 -1.40 4.90
N THR A 43 -3.68 -1.29 3.90
CA THR A 43 -3.78 -0.25 2.89
C THR A 43 -3.99 -0.88 1.53
N SER A 44 -5.09 -0.52 0.86
CA SER A 44 -5.28 -0.79 -0.57
C SER A 44 -4.63 0.32 -1.40
N VAL A 45 -3.80 -0.07 -2.36
CA VAL A 45 -3.13 0.82 -3.31
C VAL A 45 -3.63 0.50 -4.72
N VAL A 46 -4.53 1.34 -5.25
CA VAL A 46 -5.07 1.18 -6.61
C VAL A 46 -4.42 2.21 -7.52
N TYR A 47 -3.88 1.78 -8.66
CA TYR A 47 -3.12 2.66 -9.54
C TYR A 47 -3.42 2.38 -11.01
N ALA A 48 -3.38 3.44 -11.81
CA ALA A 48 -3.47 3.33 -13.25
C ALA A 48 -2.60 4.41 -13.93
N PRO A 49 -2.00 4.12 -15.11
CA PRO A 49 -2.03 2.82 -15.79
C PRO A 49 -1.29 1.74 -14.99
N ALA A 50 -1.78 0.50 -15.05
CA ALA A 50 -1.24 -0.61 -14.25
C ALA A 50 0.12 -1.14 -14.77
N GLY A 51 0.44 -0.86 -16.04
CA GLY A 51 1.63 -1.40 -16.70
C GLY A 51 1.65 -2.94 -16.63
N PRO A 52 2.77 -3.56 -16.18
CA PRO A 52 2.82 -5.01 -15.97
C PRO A 52 2.01 -5.52 -14.76
N GLY A 53 1.58 -4.63 -13.86
CA GLY A 53 0.77 -4.95 -12.69
C GLY A 53 -0.66 -5.39 -13.02
N SER A 54 -1.44 -5.69 -11.99
CA SER A 54 -2.91 -5.75 -12.08
C SER A 54 -3.56 -4.39 -11.82
N GLY A 55 -2.83 -3.46 -11.19
CA GLY A 55 -3.32 -2.13 -10.81
C GLY A 55 -3.81 -2.06 -9.37
N VAL A 56 -3.61 -3.12 -8.58
CA VAL A 56 -3.95 -3.18 -7.16
C VAL A 56 -2.81 -3.85 -6.39
N ALA A 57 -2.35 -3.20 -5.34
CA ALA A 57 -1.39 -3.75 -4.38
C ALA A 57 -1.89 -3.48 -2.95
N TYR A 58 -1.34 -4.19 -1.97
CA TYR A 58 -1.69 -4.00 -0.56
C TYR A 58 -0.44 -3.74 0.27
N LEU A 59 -0.58 -2.99 1.37
CA LEU A 59 0.44 -2.81 2.42
C LEU A 59 -0.15 -3.27 3.75
N GLY A 60 0.69 -3.76 4.65
CA GLY A 60 0.23 -4.34 5.93
C GLY A 60 -0.24 -5.77 5.71
N LEU A 61 -1.53 -6.03 5.94
CA LEU A 61 -2.18 -7.30 5.61
C LEU A 61 -2.88 -7.24 4.26
N THR A 62 -3.05 -8.40 3.60
CA THR A 62 -3.98 -8.50 2.46
C THR A 62 -5.42 -8.66 2.95
N PRO A 63 -6.44 -8.31 2.15
CA PRO A 63 -7.83 -8.58 2.51
C PRO A 63 -8.11 -10.06 2.80
N ARG A 64 -7.40 -10.98 2.11
CA ARG A 64 -7.56 -12.43 2.31
C ARG A 64 -7.07 -12.86 3.68
N THR A 65 -5.96 -12.30 4.14
CA THR A 65 -5.40 -12.54 5.48
C THR A 65 -6.25 -11.88 6.56
N TYR A 66 -6.51 -10.57 6.46
CA TYR A 66 -7.25 -9.83 7.50
C TYR A 66 -8.68 -10.36 7.74
N PHE A 67 -9.41 -10.69 6.68
CA PHE A 67 -10.77 -11.25 6.81
C PHE A 67 -10.79 -12.77 6.94
N GLU A 68 -9.63 -13.44 6.98
CA GLU A 68 -9.47 -14.90 6.94
C GLU A 68 -10.32 -15.55 5.83
N ASN A 69 -10.42 -14.87 4.69
CA ASN A 69 -11.33 -15.22 3.60
C ASN A 69 -10.61 -15.17 2.25
N PRO A 70 -10.27 -16.33 1.66
CA PRO A 70 -9.62 -16.40 0.34
C PRO A 70 -10.42 -15.78 -0.83
N SER A 71 -11.69 -15.44 -0.64
CA SER A 71 -12.50 -14.75 -1.66
C SER A 71 -12.63 -13.24 -1.42
N ALA A 72 -11.95 -12.67 -0.43
CA ALA A 72 -11.97 -11.23 -0.15
C ALA A 72 -11.26 -10.38 -1.22
N SER A 73 -10.25 -10.95 -1.88
CA SER A 73 -9.58 -10.40 -3.06
C SER A 73 -9.01 -11.50 -3.93
N ASP A 74 -8.53 -11.14 -5.13
CA ASP A 74 -7.63 -11.99 -5.89
C ASP A 74 -6.30 -12.20 -5.12
N PRO A 75 -5.59 -13.33 -5.35
CA PRO A 75 -4.26 -13.55 -4.77
C PRO A 75 -3.27 -12.48 -5.20
N THR A 76 -2.40 -12.07 -4.28
CA THR A 76 -1.35 -11.08 -4.54
C THR A 76 -0.15 -11.67 -5.28
N ASP A 77 0.36 -10.95 -6.29
CA ASP A 77 1.66 -11.19 -6.92
C ASP A 77 2.55 -9.97 -6.70
N THR A 78 3.23 -9.92 -5.54
CA THR A 78 3.98 -8.74 -5.09
C THR A 78 5.07 -8.33 -6.08
N LEU A 79 5.74 -9.28 -6.73
CA LEU A 79 6.73 -8.99 -7.76
C LEU A 79 6.12 -8.28 -8.98
N ARG A 80 4.96 -8.76 -9.44
CA ARG A 80 4.22 -8.16 -10.56
C ARG A 80 3.69 -6.78 -10.20
N GLU A 81 3.12 -6.61 -9.01
CA GLU A 81 2.58 -5.32 -8.58
C GLU A 81 3.69 -4.29 -8.33
N ALA A 82 4.83 -4.69 -7.77
CA ALA A 82 6.00 -3.81 -7.64
C ALA A 82 6.51 -3.34 -9.00
N ALA A 83 6.51 -4.22 -10.01
CA ALA A 83 6.86 -3.84 -11.39
C ALA A 83 5.84 -2.84 -11.98
N GLY A 84 4.55 -3.03 -11.69
CA GLY A 84 3.48 -2.13 -12.11
C GLY A 84 3.61 -0.73 -11.50
N LEU A 85 3.85 -0.66 -10.19
CA LEU A 85 4.07 0.59 -9.48
C LEU A 85 5.35 1.30 -9.92
N ALA A 86 6.43 0.55 -10.22
CA ALA A 86 7.66 1.13 -10.75
C ALA A 86 7.46 1.72 -12.16
N ALA A 87 6.67 1.05 -13.01
CA ALA A 87 6.27 1.60 -14.32
C ALA A 87 5.39 2.85 -14.16
N TRP A 88 4.44 2.84 -13.23
CA TRP A 88 3.63 4.01 -12.90
C TRP A 88 4.49 5.19 -12.39
N TRP A 89 5.50 4.91 -11.58
CA TRP A 89 6.46 5.91 -11.12
C TRP A 89 7.30 6.51 -12.27
N GLU A 90 7.69 5.70 -13.26
CA GLU A 90 8.48 6.13 -14.43
C GLU A 90 7.75 7.21 -15.25
N GLU A 91 6.42 7.10 -15.41
CA GLU A 91 5.59 8.11 -16.12
C GLU A 91 5.77 9.52 -15.55
N ARG A 92 6.07 9.61 -14.24
CA ARG A 92 6.34 10.87 -13.54
C ARG A 92 7.83 11.20 -13.43
N ASN A 93 8.69 10.21 -13.57
CA ASN A 93 10.14 10.30 -13.37
C ASN A 93 10.89 9.73 -14.58
N PRO A 94 10.75 10.35 -15.77
CA PRO A 94 11.32 9.82 -17.00
C PRO A 94 12.84 9.71 -16.90
N GLY A 95 13.37 8.52 -17.19
CA GLY A 95 14.80 8.22 -17.10
C GLY A 95 15.29 7.80 -15.71
N GLY A 96 14.38 7.56 -14.76
CA GLY A 96 14.69 6.95 -13.47
C GLY A 96 15.12 5.49 -13.58
N ASP A 97 15.78 4.97 -12.54
CA ASP A 97 16.18 3.56 -12.45
C ASP A 97 14.99 2.69 -12.03
N VAL A 98 14.21 2.24 -13.01
CA VAL A 98 12.99 1.44 -12.80
C VAL A 98 13.28 0.11 -12.08
N PRO A 99 14.33 -0.67 -12.43
CA PRO A 99 14.67 -1.88 -11.68
C PRO A 99 14.99 -1.61 -10.20
N ALA A 100 15.75 -0.57 -9.89
CA ALA A 100 16.03 -0.20 -8.51
C ALA A 100 14.75 0.22 -7.77
N LYS A 101 13.89 1.01 -8.43
CA LYS A 101 12.60 1.42 -7.86
C LYS A 101 11.68 0.25 -7.61
N GLN A 102 11.62 -0.72 -8.52
CA GLN A 102 10.85 -1.95 -8.31
C GLN A 102 11.34 -2.72 -7.07
N ALA A 103 12.66 -2.90 -6.92
CA ALA A 103 13.23 -3.58 -5.75
C ALA A 103 12.94 -2.82 -4.44
N GLU A 104 12.97 -1.49 -4.49
CA GLU A 104 12.58 -0.65 -3.36
C GLU A 104 11.08 -0.80 -3.03
N LEU A 105 10.19 -0.72 -4.01
CA LEU A 105 8.74 -0.78 -3.75
C LEU A 105 8.29 -2.16 -3.26
N LEU A 106 8.95 -3.23 -3.71
CA LEU A 106 8.65 -4.60 -3.30
C LEU A 106 8.67 -4.79 -1.78
N GLN A 107 9.56 -4.09 -1.05
CA GLN A 107 9.71 -4.24 0.40
C GLN A 107 8.48 -3.79 1.21
N TYR A 108 7.56 -3.06 0.59
CA TYR A 108 6.36 -2.54 1.27
C TYR A 108 5.13 -3.41 1.03
N LEU A 109 5.14 -4.25 0.00
CA LEU A 109 3.94 -4.94 -0.47
C LEU A 109 3.63 -6.16 0.40
N ALA A 110 2.37 -6.27 0.78
CA ALA A 110 1.83 -7.41 1.50
C ALA A 110 1.63 -8.60 0.56
N GLU A 111 1.97 -9.79 1.05
CA GLU A 111 1.63 -11.07 0.44
C GLU A 111 0.56 -11.79 1.27
N ASP A 112 -0.19 -12.69 0.63
CA ASP A 112 -1.14 -13.55 1.35
C ASP A 112 -0.39 -14.43 2.35
N GLU A 113 -0.62 -14.20 3.64
CA GLU A 113 -0.04 -15.02 4.71
C GLU A 113 -0.77 -16.37 4.83
N ASP A 114 0.00 -17.42 5.12
CA ASP A 114 -0.54 -18.71 5.54
C ASP A 114 -0.79 -18.67 7.06
N PRO A 115 -2.05 -18.77 7.53
CA PRO A 115 -2.35 -18.73 8.96
C PRO A 115 -1.68 -19.88 9.74
N ASP A 116 -1.30 -20.97 9.07
CA ASP A 116 -0.58 -22.10 9.68
C ASP A 116 0.95 -21.87 9.74
N ALA A 117 1.48 -20.81 9.11
CA ALA A 117 2.90 -20.47 9.10
C ALA A 117 3.29 -19.39 10.13
N PHE A 118 2.31 -18.80 10.82
CA PHE A 118 2.54 -17.74 11.80
C PHE A 118 3.12 -18.32 13.11
N GLU A 119 4.42 -18.11 13.33
CA GLU A 119 5.10 -18.43 14.58
C GLU A 119 5.34 -17.13 15.36
N TRP A 120 4.68 -16.97 16.51
CA TRP A 120 4.96 -15.86 17.42
C TRP A 120 6.32 -16.06 18.09
N ASP A 121 7.28 -15.19 17.80
CA ASP A 121 8.52 -15.15 18.57
C ASP A 121 8.29 -14.38 19.87
N GLU A 122 8.04 -15.12 20.95
CA GLU A 122 7.86 -14.57 22.30
C GLU A 122 9.11 -13.82 22.84
N SER A 123 10.23 -13.84 22.10
CA SER A 123 11.47 -13.16 22.46
C SER A 123 11.69 -11.81 21.77
N GLU A 124 10.81 -11.40 20.84
CA GLU A 124 10.87 -10.07 20.25
C GLU A 124 10.47 -9.00 21.26
N ASP A 125 11.40 -8.06 21.50
CA ASP A 125 11.14 -6.90 22.34
C ASP A 125 10.14 -6.00 21.62
N VAL A 126 8.91 -5.89 22.14
CA VAL A 126 7.82 -5.09 21.54
C VAL A 126 8.21 -3.62 21.36
N ASP A 127 9.14 -3.13 22.18
CA ASP A 127 9.68 -1.76 22.10
C ASP A 127 10.73 -1.58 20.97
N GLU A 128 11.21 -2.65 20.34
CA GLU A 128 12.12 -2.63 19.19
C GLU A 128 11.41 -2.83 17.84
N ILE A 129 10.13 -3.24 17.84
CA ILE A 129 9.34 -3.43 16.62
C ILE A 129 9.13 -2.06 15.97
N ASP A 130 9.44 -1.99 14.67
CA ASP A 130 9.28 -0.75 13.91
C ASP A 130 7.79 -0.39 13.78
N ASP A 131 7.43 0.88 14.05
CA ASP A 131 6.04 1.34 13.96
C ASP A 131 5.38 1.08 12.59
N GLY A 132 6.15 0.96 11.50
CA GLY A 132 5.65 0.60 10.18
C GLY A 132 5.34 -0.89 10.01
N GLU A 133 5.86 -1.75 10.89
CA GLU A 133 5.48 -3.15 10.99
C GLU A 133 4.20 -3.32 11.82
N VAL A 134 3.94 -2.40 12.75
CA VAL A 134 2.74 -2.42 13.61
C VAL A 134 1.55 -1.64 13.01
N PHE A 135 1.78 -0.46 12.43
CA PHE A 135 0.72 0.44 11.96
C PHE A 135 0.86 0.72 10.47
N VAL A 136 -0.15 0.33 9.68
CA VAL A 136 -0.10 0.44 8.23
C VAL A 136 -0.04 1.89 7.75
N GLU A 137 -0.61 2.86 8.46
CA GLU A 137 -0.50 4.26 8.05
C GLU A 137 0.95 4.78 8.09
N VAL A 138 1.81 4.24 8.95
CA VAL A 138 3.24 4.55 8.97
C VAL A 138 3.93 3.91 7.77
N LYS A 139 3.60 2.65 7.46
CA LYS A 139 4.08 1.96 6.25
C LYS A 139 3.65 2.71 4.98
N THR A 140 2.42 3.19 4.91
CA THR A 140 1.89 3.98 3.80
C THR A 140 2.63 5.29 3.62
N ARG A 141 2.95 6.02 4.70
CA ARG A 141 3.78 7.24 4.60
C ARG A 141 5.15 6.95 3.97
N ARG A 142 5.81 5.87 4.40
CA ARG A 142 7.12 5.47 3.87
C ARG A 142 7.03 5.02 2.41
N PHE A 143 6.00 4.25 2.07
CA PHE A 143 5.71 3.85 0.69
C PHE A 143 5.46 5.05 -0.23
N LEU A 144 4.67 6.04 0.20
CA LEU A 144 4.44 7.26 -0.58
C LEU A 144 5.72 8.08 -0.75
N ALA A 145 6.58 8.13 0.27
CA ALA A 145 7.91 8.74 0.15
C ALA A 145 8.79 8.00 -0.87
N ALA A 146 8.78 6.65 -0.86
CA ALA A 146 9.48 5.83 -1.85
C ALA A 146 8.97 6.04 -3.29
N LEU A 147 7.69 6.43 -3.47
CA LEU A 147 7.11 6.82 -4.76
C LEU A 147 7.40 8.28 -5.17
N ASP A 148 8.23 9.00 -4.41
CA ASP A 148 8.49 10.43 -4.60
C ASP A 148 7.18 11.24 -4.64
N LEU A 149 6.25 10.93 -3.74
CA LEU A 149 4.98 11.63 -3.59
C LEU A 149 4.97 12.48 -2.32
N PRO A 150 4.30 13.65 -2.34
CA PRO A 150 3.97 14.35 -1.12
C PRO A 150 3.01 13.49 -0.28
N LEU A 151 2.91 13.75 1.03
CA LEU A 151 1.89 13.11 1.86
C LEU A 151 0.54 13.85 1.73
N PRO A 152 -0.61 13.13 1.72
CA PRO A 152 -1.91 13.77 1.85
C PRO A 152 -2.07 14.37 3.25
N THR A 153 -2.85 15.45 3.40
CA THR A 153 -2.96 16.21 4.66
C THR A 153 -3.42 15.38 5.86
N GLY A 154 -4.25 14.34 5.64
CA GLY A 154 -4.71 13.44 6.71
C GLY A 154 -3.69 12.38 7.13
N LEU A 155 -2.58 12.25 6.39
CA LEU A 155 -1.52 11.27 6.61
C LEU A 155 -0.16 11.94 6.91
N GLY A 156 -0.13 13.27 7.08
CA GLY A 156 1.08 14.03 7.39
C GLY A 156 1.46 14.06 8.86
#